data_AF-A0A432UDR6-F1
#
_entry.id   AF-A0A432UDR6-F1
#
_cell.length_a   1.000
_cell.length_b   1.000
_cell.length_c   1.000
_cell.angle_alpha   90.00
_cell.angle_beta   90.00
_cell.angle_gamma   90.00
#
_symmetry.space_group_name_H-M   'P 1'
#
loop_
_entity.id
_entity.type
_entity.pdbx_description
1 polymer ?
#
loop_
_entity_poly.entity_id
_entity_poly.type
_entity_poly.pdbx_seq_one_letter_code
_entity_poly.pdbx_strand_id
1 'polypeptide(L)'
;MNLRRKKSIFNIVMGILLSFLFLLFLVVGANFWSTYQGRKDALLVNLAGRQRMLSQRMAKEALLYVLSGDSRWSQELEQTQALFEKGLKTLEEGHSPTLRRPEVKKEVARLHHEWESFRKALKTLLNPQTSMAESLKALKYVVTHDQELLQQANRVTALLTETSRARIHHLIYLQLLSLAAGILVFLVALFSVRGSVVRPLQETIEVMREAAQGHFTRALEEKELRELRWLNRAYNSLLSVTGSQMAAIKRIQQTFSEANYLTSQTGSSLKERSENLKEMAENLNQVSEAASQDLENISKAVNEMNSAAVEIARDIGSVAQKASEALEKSAHSTQIIHQLGERSREIENVLHTIQEITDQTNLLALNATIE
;
A
#
# COMPACT_ATOMS: atom_id res chain seq x y z
N MET A 1 6.78 15.64 25.08
CA MET A 1 6.98 15.74 23.62
C MET A 1 8.31 15.07 23.25
N ASN A 2 8.35 13.74 23.26
CA ASN A 2 9.56 12.96 22.97
C ASN A 2 9.67 12.77 21.45
N LEU A 3 10.36 13.69 20.78
CA LEU A 3 10.83 13.52 19.40
C LEU A 3 11.91 12.43 19.38
N ARG A 4 11.53 11.16 19.57
CA ARG A 4 12.31 10.04 19.03
C ARG A 4 12.39 10.30 17.53
N ARG A 5 13.53 10.85 17.06
CA ARG A 5 13.88 10.94 15.64
C ARG A 5 13.53 9.59 15.03
N LYS A 6 12.40 9.48 14.32
CA LYS A 6 11.98 8.22 13.71
C LYS A 6 13.09 7.83 12.74
N LYS A 7 13.78 6.73 13.05
CA LYS A 7 14.81 6.17 12.17
C LYS A 7 14.15 5.97 10.80
N SER A 8 14.77 6.54 9.78
CA SER A 8 14.36 6.37 8.39
C SER A 8 15.42 5.49 7.72
N ILE A 9 15.01 4.67 6.75
CA ILE A 9 15.96 3.91 5.92
C ILE A 9 16.98 4.88 5.31
N PHE A 10 16.53 6.05 4.85
CA PHE A 10 17.41 7.09 4.31
C PHE A 10 18.47 7.54 5.31
N ASN A 11 18.08 7.80 6.57
CA ASN A 11 19.02 8.24 7.60
C ASN A 11 20.06 7.16 7.95
N ILE A 12 19.66 5.88 7.93
CA ILE A 12 20.57 4.76 8.16
C ILE A 12 21.59 4.66 7.03
N VAL A 13 21.10 4.64 5.77
CA VAL A 13 21.96 4.56 4.58
C VAL A 13 22.90 5.76 4.49
N MET A 14 22.37 6.97 4.69
CA MET A 14 23.16 8.20 4.70
C MET A 14 24.22 8.19 5.81
N GLY A 15 23.86 7.73 7.02
CA GLY A 15 24.80 7.61 8.13
C GLY A 15 25.95 6.64 7.83
N ILE A 16 25.65 5.49 7.22
CA ILE A 16 26.65 4.52 6.78
C ILE A 16 27.56 5.14 5.70
N LEU A 17 26.96 5.79 4.69
CA LEU A 17 27.68 6.36 3.57
C LEU A 17 28.60 7.51 4.00
N LEU A 18 28.12 8.40 4.86
CA LEU A 18 28.93 9.48 5.44
C LEU A 18 30.06 8.95 6.33
N SER A 19 29.79 7.92 7.14
CA SER A 19 30.82 7.28 7.97
C SER A 19 31.91 6.64 7.10
N PHE A 20 31.51 5.98 6.01
CA PHE A 20 32.42 5.40 5.05
C PHE A 20 33.25 6.47 4.31
N LEU A 21 32.62 7.53 3.80
CA LEU A 21 33.32 8.64 3.14
C LEU A 21 34.29 9.34 4.08
N PHE A 22 33.90 9.56 5.34
CA PHE A 22 34.77 10.17 6.35
C PHE A 22 35.99 9.30 6.63
N LEU A 23 35.79 7.98 6.82
CA LEU A 23 36.89 7.05 7.03
C LEU A 23 37.81 6.97 5.80
N LEU A 24 37.24 6.92 4.59
CA LEU A 24 38.00 6.96 3.34
C LEU A 24 38.84 8.23 3.24
N PHE A 25 38.26 9.40 3.55
CA PHE A 25 38.98 10.67 3.53
C PHE A 25 40.15 10.68 4.53
N LEU A 26 39.96 10.18 5.75
CA LEU A 26 41.03 10.07 6.74
C LEU A 26 42.16 9.16 6.27
N VAL A 27 41.83 8.00 5.68
CA VAL A 27 42.82 7.04 5.18
C VAL A 27 43.62 7.63 4.03
N VAL A 28 42.94 8.24 3.05
CA VAL A 28 43.60 8.87 1.89
C VAL A 28 44.46 10.05 2.34
N GLY A 29 43.95 10.91 3.23
CA GLY A 29 44.70 12.03 3.80
C GLY A 29 45.96 11.58 4.54
N ALA A 30 45.85 10.55 5.38
CA ALA A 30 46.98 9.96 6.09
C ALA A 30 48.01 9.35 5.12
N ASN A 31 47.56 8.69 4.05
CA ASN A 31 48.45 8.13 3.02
C ASN A 31 49.20 9.23 2.25
N PHE A 32 48.51 10.29 1.85
CA PHE A 32 49.13 11.42 1.16
C PHE A 32 50.15 12.13 2.06
N TRP A 33 49.80 12.36 3.32
CA TRP A 33 50.69 12.93 4.33
C TRP A 33 51.93 12.06 4.56
N SER A 34 51.73 10.74 4.71
CA SER A 34 52.81 9.75 4.84
C SER A 34 53.78 9.79 3.66
N THR A 35 53.24 9.79 2.43
CA THR A 35 54.03 9.82 1.19
C THR A 35 54.81 11.13 1.05
N TYR A 36 54.17 12.26 1.38
CA TYR A 36 54.79 13.58 1.35
C TYR A 36 56.00 13.67 2.30
N GLN A 37 55.86 13.14 3.53
CA GLN A 37 56.96 13.11 4.50
C GLN A 37 58.07 12.12 4.10
N GLY A 38 57.71 10.94 3.58
CA GLY A 38 58.68 9.93 3.14
C GLY A 38 59.62 10.43 2.04
N ARG A 39 59.13 11.25 1.10
CA ARG A 39 59.97 11.88 0.06
C ARG A 39 61.04 12.80 0.64
N LYS A 40 60.70 13.59 1.67
CA LYS A 40 61.66 14.48 2.35
C LYS A 40 62.75 13.69 3.05
N ASP A 41 62.38 12.59 3.72
CA ASP A 41 63.33 11.75 4.44
C ASP A 41 64.32 11.04 3.51
N ALA A 42 63.86 10.58 2.34
CA ALA A 42 64.73 9.99 1.33
C ALA A 42 65.80 10.96 0.82
N LEU A 43 65.45 12.24 0.60
CA LEU A 43 66.40 13.27 0.19
C LEU A 43 67.46 13.53 1.27
N LEU A 44 67.07 13.53 2.54
CA LEU A 44 67.98 13.73 3.67
C LEU A 44 68.94 12.55 3.85
N VAL A 45 68.47 11.32 3.68
CA VAL A 45 69.32 10.12 3.71
C VAL A 45 70.35 10.15 2.57
N ASN A 46 69.93 10.54 1.36
CA ASN A 46 70.86 10.70 0.23
C ASN A 46 71.91 11.80 0.51
N LEU A 47 71.47 12.93 1.06
CA LEU A 47 72.34 14.05 1.42
C LEU A 47 73.37 13.65 2.48
N ALA A 48 72.95 12.95 3.54
CA ALA A 48 73.85 12.43 4.58
C ALA A 48 74.82 11.39 3.99
N GLY A 49 74.34 10.50 3.12
CA GLY A 49 75.17 9.56 2.40
C GLY A 49 76.25 10.24 1.56
N ARG A 50 75.92 11.39 0.94
CA ARG A 50 76.87 12.20 0.18
C ARG A 50 77.97 12.79 1.06
N GLN A 51 77.69 13.14 2.32
CA GLN A 51 78.70 13.67 3.25
C GLN A 51 79.84 12.67 3.46
N ARG A 52 79.54 11.37 3.50
CA ARG A 52 80.55 10.29 3.61
C ARG A 52 81.49 10.27 2.40
N MET A 53 80.94 10.45 1.20
CA MET A 53 81.74 10.47 -0.03
C MET A 53 82.56 11.75 -0.11
N LEU A 54 81.96 12.89 0.24
CA LEU A 54 82.62 14.19 0.21
C LEU A 54 83.77 14.25 1.24
N SER A 55 83.64 13.66 2.44
CA SER A 55 84.72 13.63 3.43
C SER A 55 85.98 12.95 2.89
N GLN A 56 85.82 11.75 2.31
CA GLN A 56 86.92 10.99 1.69
C GLN A 56 87.49 11.72 0.46
N ARG A 57 86.61 12.33 -0.34
CA ARG A 57 87.01 13.10 -1.51
C ARG A 57 87.88 14.30 -1.13
N MET A 58 87.53 15.03 -0.06
CA MET A 58 88.34 16.13 0.46
C MET A 58 89.73 15.66 0.90
N ALA A 59 89.82 14.54 1.63
CA ALA A 59 91.11 14.00 2.06
C ALA A 59 92.00 13.60 0.86
N LYS A 60 91.41 12.96 -0.16
CA LYS A 60 92.10 12.62 -1.41
C LYS A 60 92.59 13.87 -2.16
N GLU A 61 91.72 14.86 -2.35
CA GLU A 61 92.04 16.11 -3.06
C GLU A 61 93.12 16.91 -2.33
N ALA A 62 93.06 16.98 -0.99
CA ALA A 62 94.10 17.59 -0.16
C ALA A 62 95.47 16.90 -0.32
N LEU A 63 95.49 15.57 -0.35
CA LEU A 63 96.71 14.79 -0.55
C LEU A 63 97.29 15.01 -1.96
N LEU A 64 96.44 14.99 -2.99
CA LEU A 64 96.87 15.24 -4.37
C LEU A 64 97.38 16.68 -4.56
N TYR A 65 96.74 17.67 -3.94
CA TYR A 65 97.18 19.05 -4.00
C TYR A 65 98.58 19.23 -3.44
N VAL A 66 98.85 18.71 -2.24
CA VAL A 66 100.17 18.85 -1.59
C VAL A 66 101.26 18.05 -2.30
N LEU A 67 100.95 16.87 -2.85
CA LEU A 67 101.93 16.02 -3.54
C LEU A 67 102.26 16.50 -4.96
N SER A 68 101.27 16.99 -5.70
CA SER A 68 101.46 17.40 -7.11
C SER A 68 101.79 18.89 -7.28
N GLY A 69 101.34 19.74 -6.35
CA GLY A 69 101.40 21.20 -6.49
C GLY A 69 100.46 21.78 -7.56
N ASP A 70 99.61 20.95 -8.18
CA ASP A 70 98.67 21.38 -9.23
C ASP A 70 97.48 22.12 -8.59
N SER A 71 97.29 23.38 -8.99
CA SER A 71 96.23 24.28 -8.51
C SER A 71 94.82 23.80 -8.88
N ARG A 72 94.68 22.85 -9.80
CA ARG A 72 93.40 22.20 -10.06
C ARG A 72 92.85 21.50 -8.81
N TRP A 73 93.70 20.83 -8.04
CA TRP A 73 93.26 20.08 -6.85
C TRP A 73 92.83 21.00 -5.71
N SER A 74 93.41 22.20 -5.58
CA SER A 74 92.92 23.18 -4.61
C SER A 74 91.54 23.72 -5.01
N GLN A 75 91.28 23.96 -6.30
CA GLN A 75 89.96 24.34 -6.79
C GLN A 75 88.92 23.23 -6.59
N GLU A 76 89.25 21.97 -6.90
CA GLU A 76 88.35 20.83 -6.65
C GLU A 76 88.08 20.66 -5.15
N LEU A 77 89.11 20.80 -4.29
CA LEU A 77 88.99 20.74 -2.84
C LEU A 77 88.07 21.84 -2.28
N GLU A 78 88.22 23.09 -2.74
CA GLU A 78 87.33 24.20 -2.36
C GLU A 78 85.86 23.92 -2.73
N GLN A 79 85.61 23.36 -3.92
CA GLN A 79 84.27 22.99 -4.36
C GLN A 79 83.69 21.85 -3.51
N THR A 80 84.48 20.81 -3.24
CA THR A 80 84.06 19.67 -2.41
C THR A 80 83.75 20.13 -0.98
N GLN A 81 84.60 21.00 -0.41
CA GLN A 81 84.37 21.63 0.88
C GLN A 81 83.06 22.43 0.90
N ALA A 82 82.81 23.28 -0.10
CA ALA A 82 81.58 24.07 -0.16
C ALA A 82 80.32 23.20 -0.27
N LEU A 83 80.39 22.08 -1.00
CA LEU A 83 79.29 21.10 -1.08
C LEU A 83 79.06 20.37 0.24
N PHE A 84 80.12 20.04 0.98
CA PHE A 84 80.02 19.44 2.31
C PHE A 84 79.37 20.42 3.29
N GLU A 85 79.87 21.67 3.36
CA GLU A 85 79.32 22.73 4.23
C GLU A 85 77.83 22.97 3.96
N LYS A 86 77.44 23.09 2.68
CA LYS A 86 76.04 23.27 2.30
C LYS A 86 75.17 22.08 2.73
N GLY A 87 75.69 20.86 2.59
CA GLY A 87 74.98 19.65 2.98
C GLY A 87 74.82 19.54 4.50
N LEU A 88 75.88 19.79 5.26
CA LEU A 88 75.85 19.81 6.72
C LEU A 88 74.87 20.86 7.25
N LYS A 89 74.93 22.09 6.72
CA LYS A 89 73.98 23.17 7.07
C LYS A 89 72.52 22.76 6.81
N THR A 90 72.26 22.06 5.71
CA THR A 90 70.93 21.54 5.39
C THR A 90 70.48 20.45 6.38
N LEU A 91 71.39 19.63 6.92
CA LEU A 91 71.08 18.65 7.96
C LEU A 91 70.80 19.32 9.31
N GLU A 92 71.43 20.46 9.60
CA GLU A 92 71.24 21.24 10.84
C GLU A 92 69.92 22.03 10.84
N GLU A 93 69.67 22.77 9.75
CA GLU A 93 68.53 23.68 9.60
C GLU A 93 67.30 22.98 8.98
N GLY A 94 67.47 21.74 8.53
CA GLY A 94 66.44 20.99 7.80
C GLY A 94 65.19 20.71 8.63
N HIS A 95 64.03 20.91 8.00
CA HIS A 95 62.73 20.71 8.64
C HIS A 95 62.12 19.36 8.22
N SER A 96 62.50 18.30 8.93
CA SER A 96 61.87 16.97 8.84
C SER A 96 61.59 16.40 10.24
N PRO A 97 60.51 15.62 10.43
CA PRO A 97 60.29 14.86 11.66
C PRO A 97 61.46 13.94 12.03
N THR A 98 62.26 13.47 11.05
CA THR A 98 63.50 12.70 11.28
C THR A 98 64.53 13.54 12.01
N LEU A 99 64.84 14.71 11.45
CA LEU A 99 65.87 15.63 11.95
C LEU A 99 65.49 16.24 13.29
N ARG A 100 64.19 16.25 13.64
CA ARG A 100 63.72 16.70 14.95
C ARG A 100 64.01 15.73 16.08
N ARG A 101 64.37 14.47 15.79
CA ARG A 101 64.68 13.48 16.83
C ARG A 101 65.96 13.88 17.57
N PRO A 102 65.96 13.87 18.92
CA PRO A 102 67.11 14.30 19.73
C PRO A 102 68.39 13.54 19.39
N GLU A 103 68.29 12.23 19.15
CA GLU A 103 69.42 11.37 18.79
C GLU A 103 70.06 11.80 17.46
N VAL A 104 69.25 12.08 16.44
CA VAL A 104 69.72 12.56 15.13
C VAL A 104 70.37 13.93 15.24
N LYS A 105 69.75 14.88 15.97
CA LYS A 105 70.34 16.20 16.21
C LYS A 105 71.70 16.12 16.88
N LYS A 106 71.84 15.22 17.87
CA LYS A 106 73.08 15.01 18.60
C LYS A 106 74.20 14.52 17.69
N GLU A 107 73.93 13.55 16.81
CA GLU A 107 74.93 13.05 15.86
C GLU A 107 75.27 14.07 14.77
N VAL A 108 74.29 14.88 14.30
CA VAL A 108 74.56 15.98 13.37
C VAL A 108 75.45 17.05 14.02
N ALA A 109 75.21 17.39 15.29
CA ALA A 109 76.06 18.33 16.03
C ALA A 109 77.49 17.80 16.26
N ARG A 110 77.64 16.49 16.47
CA ARG A 110 78.97 15.84 16.51
C ARG A 110 79.69 15.92 15.17
N LEU A 111 78.98 15.64 14.08
CA LEU A 111 79.52 15.77 12.72
C LEU A 111 79.97 17.21 12.44
N HIS A 112 79.21 18.21 12.89
CA HIS A 112 79.61 19.63 12.80
C HIS A 112 80.89 19.92 13.56
N HIS A 113 81.00 19.39 14.78
CA HIS A 113 82.18 19.59 15.60
C HIS A 113 83.45 19.00 14.96
N GLU A 114 83.38 17.77 14.44
CA GLU A 114 84.51 17.17 13.71
C GLU A 114 84.84 17.94 12.43
N TRP A 115 83.79 18.38 11.72
CA TRP A 115 83.93 19.17 10.51
C TRP A 115 84.69 20.48 10.76
N GLU A 116 84.37 21.23 11.82
CA GLU A 116 85.03 22.51 12.10
C GLU A 116 86.54 22.35 12.36
N SER A 117 86.95 21.26 13.01
CA SER A 117 88.37 20.94 13.19
C SER A 117 89.05 20.56 11.87
N PHE A 118 88.40 19.70 11.06
CA PHE A 118 88.88 19.31 9.74
C PHE A 118 88.99 20.50 8.78
N ARG A 119 87.99 21.38 8.78
CA ARG A 119 87.89 22.61 7.98
C ARG A 119 89.03 23.58 8.26
N LYS A 120 89.45 23.73 9.53
CA LYS A 120 90.59 24.58 9.89
C LYS A 120 91.88 24.08 9.22
N ALA A 121 92.11 22.76 9.21
CA ALA A 121 93.26 22.18 8.52
C ALA A 121 93.19 22.38 7.00
N LEU A 122 92.01 22.21 6.38
CA LEU A 122 91.82 22.50 4.96
C LEU A 122 92.10 23.98 4.62
N LYS A 123 91.65 24.92 5.46
CA LYS A 123 91.94 26.36 5.28
C LYS A 123 93.44 26.66 5.34
N THR A 124 94.18 25.99 6.23
CA THR A 124 95.64 26.12 6.28
C THR A 124 96.29 25.61 4.99
N LEU A 125 95.81 24.48 4.44
CA LEU A 125 96.30 23.95 3.16
C LEU A 125 96.04 24.87 1.98
N LEU A 126 94.85 25.47 1.92
CA LEU A 126 94.43 26.31 0.79
C LEU A 126 94.98 27.74 0.86
N ASN A 127 95.59 28.16 1.97
CA ASN A 127 96.16 29.50 2.11
C ASN A 127 97.51 29.59 1.36
N PRO A 128 97.63 30.45 0.33
CA PRO A 128 98.86 30.57 -0.48
C PRO A 128 100.09 31.02 0.30
N GLN A 129 99.92 31.62 1.49
CA GLN A 129 101.01 32.12 2.33
C GLN A 129 101.53 31.10 3.34
N THR A 130 100.90 29.92 3.44
CA THR A 130 101.27 28.87 4.40
C THR A 130 102.62 28.23 4.00
N SER A 131 103.51 28.08 4.97
CA SER A 131 104.80 27.41 4.73
C SER A 131 104.62 25.92 4.41
N MET A 132 105.54 25.31 3.65
CA MET A 132 105.47 23.87 3.34
C MET A 132 105.41 22.99 4.61
N ALA A 133 106.12 23.38 5.67
CA ALA A 133 106.10 22.66 6.95
C ALA A 133 104.71 22.68 7.61
N GLU A 134 104.01 23.83 7.56
CA GLU A 134 102.65 23.96 8.07
C GLU A 134 101.64 23.23 7.19
N SER A 135 101.79 23.27 5.87
CA SER A 135 100.97 22.50 4.93
C SER A 135 101.09 21.00 5.16
N LEU A 136 102.30 20.47 5.38
CA LEU A 136 102.50 19.06 5.73
C LEU A 136 101.87 18.70 7.08
N LYS A 137 101.92 19.61 8.07
CA LYS A 137 101.25 19.41 9.37
C LYS A 137 99.73 19.37 9.22
N ALA A 138 99.16 20.27 8.43
CA ALA A 138 97.73 20.31 8.13
C ALA A 138 97.28 19.08 7.34
N LEU A 139 98.06 18.63 6.35
CA LEU A 139 97.79 17.40 5.61
C LEU A 139 97.83 16.18 6.52
N LYS A 140 98.84 16.08 7.41
CA LYS A 140 98.93 15.00 8.39
C LYS A 140 97.67 14.96 9.27
N TYR A 141 97.17 16.12 9.71
CA TYR A 141 95.92 16.20 10.45
C TYR A 141 94.73 15.67 9.63
N VAL A 142 94.56 16.16 8.40
CA VAL A 142 93.50 15.71 7.47
C VAL A 142 93.53 14.19 7.27
N VAL A 143 94.69 13.61 6.95
CA VAL A 143 94.84 12.17 6.68
C VAL A 143 94.60 11.33 7.94
N THR A 144 95.01 11.81 9.13
CA THR A 144 94.82 11.07 10.39
C THR A 144 93.39 11.12 10.92
N HIS A 145 92.66 12.21 10.69
CA HIS A 145 91.31 12.43 11.22
C HIS A 145 90.20 12.21 10.16
N ASP A 146 90.55 11.95 8.90
CA ASP A 146 89.58 11.67 7.83
C ASP A 146 88.67 10.48 8.16
N GLN A 147 89.22 9.43 8.78
CA GLN A 147 88.44 8.28 9.23
C GLN A 147 87.41 8.65 10.32
N GLU A 148 87.75 9.57 11.22
CA GLU A 148 86.83 10.02 12.28
C GLU A 148 85.65 10.79 11.67
N LEU A 149 85.94 11.72 10.75
CA LEU A 149 84.91 12.47 10.03
C LEU A 149 84.00 11.55 9.20
N LEU A 150 84.59 10.57 8.50
CA LEU A 150 83.83 9.53 7.78
C LEU A 150 82.94 8.72 8.73
N GLN A 151 83.47 8.28 9.88
CA GLN A 151 82.71 7.51 10.86
C GLN A 151 81.53 8.32 11.42
N GLN A 152 81.69 9.61 11.69
CA GLN A 152 80.56 10.45 12.11
C GLN A 152 79.53 10.62 10.99
N ALA A 153 79.96 10.85 9.75
CA ALA A 153 79.05 10.94 8.60
C ALA A 153 78.29 9.60 8.37
N ASN A 154 78.95 8.46 8.61
CA ASN A 154 78.34 7.13 8.59
C ASN A 154 77.27 7.00 9.68
N ARG A 155 77.56 7.41 10.92
CA ARG A 155 76.62 7.36 12.05
C ARG A 155 75.37 8.20 11.78
N VAL A 156 75.54 9.45 11.31
CA VAL A 156 74.40 10.32 10.92
C VAL A 156 73.55 9.65 9.83
N THR A 157 74.18 9.09 8.78
CA THR A 157 73.46 8.41 7.69
C THR A 157 72.70 7.17 8.19
N ALA A 158 73.33 6.35 9.03
CA ALA A 158 72.74 5.13 9.58
C ALA A 158 71.53 5.46 10.45
N LEU A 159 71.69 6.41 11.37
CA LEU A 159 70.62 6.82 12.28
C LEU A 159 69.45 7.48 11.55
N LEU A 160 69.72 8.33 10.54
CA LEU A 160 68.68 8.87 9.66
C LEU A 160 67.90 7.77 8.94
N THR A 161 68.61 6.76 8.42
CA THR A 161 68.01 5.63 7.71
C THR A 161 67.14 4.79 8.63
N GLU A 162 67.64 4.44 9.81
CA GLU A 162 66.92 3.64 10.81
C GLU A 162 65.66 4.37 11.31
N THR A 163 65.81 5.63 11.69
CA THR A 163 64.71 6.48 12.16
C THR A 163 63.64 6.69 11.08
N SER A 164 64.05 6.77 9.81
CA SER A 164 63.14 6.84 8.66
C SER A 164 62.36 5.52 8.49
N ARG A 165 63.06 4.38 8.48
CA ARG A 165 62.44 3.05 8.37
C ARG A 165 61.45 2.76 9.49
N ALA A 166 61.80 3.05 10.75
CA ALA A 166 60.93 2.83 11.89
C ALA A 166 59.60 3.61 11.77
N ARG A 167 59.65 4.85 11.27
CA ARG A 167 58.43 5.63 11.00
C ARG A 167 57.60 5.05 9.86
N ILE A 168 58.23 4.59 8.78
CA ILE A 168 57.51 3.93 7.68
C ILE A 168 56.75 2.71 8.21
N HIS A 169 57.36 1.86 9.04
CA HIS A 169 56.67 0.73 9.66
C HIS A 169 55.50 1.15 10.54
N HIS A 170 55.68 2.18 11.39
CA HIS A 170 54.58 2.71 12.20
C HIS A 170 53.41 3.23 11.35
N LEU A 171 53.71 3.89 10.22
CA LEU A 171 52.69 4.38 9.29
C LEU A 171 51.97 3.22 8.59
N ILE A 172 52.67 2.15 8.22
CA ILE A 172 52.06 0.93 7.67
C ILE A 172 51.12 0.28 8.70
N TYR A 173 51.51 0.18 9.97
CA TYR A 173 50.61 -0.37 11.01
C TYR A 173 49.36 0.47 11.21
N LEU A 174 49.48 1.81 11.22
CA LEU A 174 48.32 2.70 11.26
C LEU A 174 47.41 2.52 10.03
N GLN A 175 47.99 2.31 8.84
CA GLN A 175 47.22 2.04 7.62
C GLN A 175 46.46 0.70 7.74
N LEU A 176 47.12 -0.37 8.18
CA LEU A 176 46.47 -1.67 8.41
C LEU A 176 45.35 -1.58 9.46
N LEU A 177 45.58 -0.84 10.55
CA LEU A 177 44.58 -0.60 11.59
C LEU A 177 43.37 0.16 11.02
N SER A 178 43.61 1.20 10.22
CA SER A 178 42.54 1.99 9.59
C SER A 178 41.74 1.18 8.56
N LEU A 179 42.39 0.28 7.82
CA LEU A 179 41.74 -0.64 6.89
C LEU A 179 40.86 -1.64 7.66
N ALA A 180 41.39 -2.24 8.73
CA ALA A 180 40.64 -3.15 9.59
C ALA A 180 39.42 -2.46 10.23
N ALA A 181 39.58 -1.22 10.70
CA ALA A 181 38.48 -0.41 11.20
C ALA A 181 37.42 -0.12 10.12
N GLY A 182 37.85 0.17 8.88
CA GLY A 182 36.94 0.34 7.74
C GLY A 182 36.14 -0.93 7.42
N ILE A 183 36.79 -2.08 7.40
CA ILE A 183 36.12 -3.39 7.22
C ILE A 183 35.12 -3.65 8.35
N LEU A 184 35.49 -3.36 9.60
CA LEU A 184 34.60 -3.52 10.75
C LEU A 184 33.35 -2.64 10.62
N VAL A 185 33.50 -1.35 10.28
CA VAL A 185 32.37 -0.43 10.05
C VAL A 185 31.48 -0.95 8.92
N PHE A 186 32.08 -1.47 7.84
CA PHE A 186 31.34 -2.06 6.72
C PHE A 186 30.54 -3.31 7.14
N LEU A 187 31.12 -4.21 7.93
CA LEU A 187 30.43 -5.39 8.45
C LEU A 187 29.28 -5.03 9.39
N VAL A 188 29.49 -4.06 10.28
CA VAL A 188 28.44 -3.54 11.18
C VAL A 188 27.31 -2.90 10.36
N ALA A 189 27.65 -2.13 9.33
CA ALA A 189 26.67 -1.56 8.42
C ALA A 189 25.84 -2.64 7.69
N LEU A 190 26.49 -3.68 7.16
CA LEU A 190 25.82 -4.82 6.52
C LEU A 190 24.85 -5.52 7.47
N PHE A 191 25.30 -5.83 8.68
CA PHE A 191 24.47 -6.49 9.69
C PHE A 191 23.28 -5.61 10.10
N SER A 192 23.54 -4.31 10.30
CA SER A 192 22.51 -3.32 10.66
C SER A 192 21.45 -3.18 9.56
N VAL A 193 21.83 -3.05 8.29
CA VAL A 193 20.89 -2.94 7.16
C VAL A 193 20.11 -4.25 6.99
N ARG A 194 20.76 -5.40 7.09
CA ARG A 194 20.09 -6.71 6.99
C ARG A 194 19.03 -6.89 8.08
N GLY A 195 19.36 -6.56 9.33
CA GLY A 195 18.46 -6.71 10.46
C GLY A 195 17.34 -5.67 10.53
N SER A 196 17.64 -4.40 10.20
CA SER A 196 16.69 -3.30 10.36
C SER A 196 15.84 -3.01 9.11
N VAL A 197 16.32 -3.35 7.92
CA VAL A 197 15.63 -3.05 6.65
C VAL A 197 15.23 -4.31 5.91
N VAL A 198 16.17 -5.19 5.58
CA VAL A 198 15.93 -6.32 4.68
C VAL A 198 14.97 -7.34 5.29
N ARG A 199 15.24 -7.83 6.51
CA ARG A 199 14.37 -8.82 7.18
C ARG A 199 12.93 -8.32 7.37
N PRO A 200 12.68 -7.12 7.94
CA PRO A 200 11.32 -6.60 8.06
C PRO A 200 10.61 -6.40 6.72
N LEU A 201 11.34 -6.01 5.68
CA LEU A 201 10.76 -5.87 4.34
C LEU A 201 10.35 -7.24 3.77
N GLN A 202 11.17 -8.28 3.97
CA GLN A 202 10.84 -9.65 3.58
C GLN A 202 9.60 -10.17 4.29
N GLU A 203 9.47 -9.94 5.61
CA GLU A 203 8.26 -10.27 6.38
C GLU A 203 7.02 -9.59 5.79
N THR A 204 7.11 -8.30 5.47
CA THR A 204 6.00 -7.55 4.85
C THR A 204 5.63 -8.12 3.47
N ILE A 205 6.63 -8.46 2.64
CA ILE A 205 6.41 -9.05 1.31
C ILE A 205 5.73 -10.42 1.41
N GLU A 206 6.15 -11.25 2.37
CA GLU A 206 5.57 -12.58 2.56
C GLU A 206 4.09 -12.51 2.93
N VAL A 207 3.74 -11.64 3.88
CA VAL A 207 2.33 -11.40 4.26
C VAL A 207 1.51 -10.82 3.09
N MET A 208 2.08 -9.89 2.32
CA MET A 208 1.42 -9.37 1.12
C MET A 208 1.21 -10.45 0.05
N ARG A 209 2.13 -11.41 -0.07
CA ARG A 209 2.00 -12.53 -1.00
C ARG A 209 0.90 -13.50 -0.58
N GLU A 210 0.76 -13.79 0.72
CA GLU A 210 -0.36 -14.56 1.26
C GLU A 210 -1.71 -13.87 0.96
N ALA A 211 -1.77 -12.55 1.14
CA ALA A 211 -2.97 -11.77 0.81
C ALA A 211 -3.28 -11.78 -0.69
N ALA A 212 -2.27 -11.72 -1.56
CA ALA A 212 -2.46 -11.84 -3.01
C ALA A 212 -3.01 -13.22 -3.43
N GLN A 213 -2.85 -14.25 -2.60
CA GLN A 213 -3.46 -15.57 -2.79
C GLN A 213 -4.89 -15.67 -2.21
N GLY A 214 -5.45 -14.57 -1.71
CA GLY A 214 -6.81 -14.50 -1.16
C GLY A 214 -6.91 -14.65 0.36
N HIS A 215 -5.79 -14.79 1.07
CA HIS A 215 -5.78 -14.95 2.53
C HIS A 215 -5.60 -13.61 3.25
N PHE A 216 -6.70 -12.91 3.49
CA PHE A 216 -6.73 -11.57 4.11
C PHE A 216 -6.88 -11.60 5.64
N THR A 217 -6.17 -12.47 6.35
CA THR A 217 -6.36 -12.68 7.80
C THR A 217 -5.30 -12.03 8.68
N ARG A 218 -4.11 -11.73 8.15
CA ARG A 218 -2.97 -11.27 8.95
C ARG A 218 -2.68 -9.78 8.74
N ALA A 219 -2.88 -8.98 9.79
CA ALA A 219 -2.43 -7.59 9.84
C ALA A 219 -0.93 -7.51 10.10
N LEU A 220 -0.28 -6.48 9.53
CA LEU A 220 1.13 -6.19 9.76
C LEU A 220 1.30 -5.30 10.99
N GLU A 221 2.25 -5.66 11.85
CA GLU A 221 2.61 -4.86 13.03
C GLU A 221 3.23 -3.51 12.65
N GLU A 222 3.07 -2.53 13.53
CA GLU A 222 3.64 -1.21 13.31
C GLU A 222 5.17 -1.23 13.53
N LYS A 223 5.93 -1.02 12.45
CA LYS A 223 7.41 -1.01 12.51
C LYS A 223 7.96 0.33 12.96
N GLU A 224 9.16 0.31 13.56
CA GLU A 224 9.84 1.53 14.02
C GLU A 224 10.21 2.46 12.86
N LEU A 225 10.76 1.90 11.78
CA LEU A 225 11.20 2.65 10.61
C LEU A 225 10.03 3.32 9.92
N ARG A 226 10.18 4.61 9.59
CA ARG A 226 9.10 5.43 9.03
C ARG A 226 8.55 4.86 7.72
N GLU A 227 9.42 4.47 6.80
CA GLU A 227 9.03 3.97 5.48
C GLU A 227 8.29 2.63 5.60
N LEU A 228 8.80 1.69 6.42
CA LEU A 228 8.13 0.41 6.68
C LEU A 228 6.80 0.58 7.39
N ARG A 229 6.72 1.54 8.32
CA ARG A 229 5.47 1.88 9.01
C ARG A 229 4.40 2.37 8.03
N TRP A 230 4.77 3.23 7.09
CA TRP A 230 3.85 3.70 6.06
C TRP A 230 3.37 2.56 5.16
N LEU A 231 4.28 1.68 4.75
CA LEU A 231 3.94 0.49 3.97
C LEU A 231 2.96 -0.42 4.73
N ASN A 232 3.25 -0.73 6.00
CA ASN A 232 2.40 -1.59 6.82
C ASN A 232 1.03 -0.97 7.10
N ARG A 233 0.96 0.35 7.33
CA ARG A 233 -0.33 1.07 7.48
C ARG A 233 -1.15 1.05 6.20
N ALA A 234 -0.52 1.27 5.05
CA ALA A 234 -1.19 1.20 3.75
C ALA A 234 -1.76 -0.20 3.50
N TYR A 235 -0.98 -1.24 3.79
CA TYR A 235 -1.43 -2.63 3.70
C TYR A 235 -2.59 -2.93 4.65
N ASN A 236 -2.52 -2.51 5.92
CA ASN A 236 -3.61 -2.75 6.87
C ASN A 236 -4.90 -2.03 6.47
N SER A 237 -4.80 -0.85 5.85
CA SER A 237 -5.95 -0.14 5.28
C SER A 237 -6.57 -0.95 4.13
N LEU A 238 -5.75 -1.45 3.21
CA LEU A 238 -6.18 -2.34 2.13
C LEU A 238 -6.87 -3.59 2.69
N LEU A 239 -6.27 -4.23 3.70
CA LEU A 239 -6.81 -5.40 4.39
C LEU A 239 -8.21 -5.14 4.95
N SER A 240 -8.40 -3.99 5.60
CA SER A 240 -9.71 -3.58 6.14
C SER A 240 -10.76 -3.40 5.04
N VAL A 241 -10.40 -2.72 3.94
CA VAL A 241 -11.32 -2.51 2.82
C VAL A 241 -11.68 -3.84 2.17
N THR A 242 -10.70 -4.67 1.85
CA THR A 242 -10.93 -5.98 1.23
C THR A 242 -11.73 -6.92 2.13
N GLY A 243 -11.47 -6.93 3.44
CA GLY A 243 -12.26 -7.70 4.41
C GLY A 243 -13.73 -7.27 4.43
N SER A 244 -14.02 -5.97 4.37
CA SER A 244 -15.40 -5.46 4.30
C SER A 244 -16.10 -5.84 2.99
N GLN A 245 -15.38 -5.85 1.86
CA GLN A 245 -15.90 -6.28 0.57
C GLN A 245 -16.21 -7.78 0.56
N MET A 246 -15.34 -8.63 1.11
CA MET A 246 -15.60 -10.07 1.25
C MET A 246 -16.84 -10.35 2.10
N ALA A 247 -17.03 -9.61 3.20
CA ALA A 247 -18.24 -9.71 4.02
C ALA A 247 -19.50 -9.25 3.26
N ALA A 248 -19.40 -8.23 2.40
CA ALA A 248 -20.50 -7.81 1.53
C ALA A 248 -20.85 -8.88 0.48
N ILE A 249 -19.84 -9.47 -0.18
CA ILE A 249 -20.03 -10.57 -1.15
C ILE A 249 -20.72 -11.76 -0.49
N LYS A 250 -20.30 -12.15 0.73
CA LYS A 250 -20.93 -13.25 1.47
C LYS A 250 -22.42 -12.97 1.75
N ARG A 251 -22.77 -11.74 2.13
CA ARG A 251 -24.18 -11.33 2.30
C ARG A 251 -24.97 -11.40 1.00
N ILE A 252 -24.40 -10.93 -0.12
CA ILE A 252 -25.02 -11.03 -1.44
C ILE A 252 -25.28 -12.50 -1.81
N GLN A 253 -24.32 -13.41 -1.58
CA GLN A 253 -24.50 -14.84 -1.83
C GLN A 253 -25.64 -15.46 -1.00
N GLN A 254 -25.78 -15.05 0.27
CA GLN A 254 -26.88 -15.50 1.12
C GLN A 254 -28.23 -14.99 0.60
N THR A 255 -28.34 -13.70 0.30
CA THR A 255 -29.57 -13.11 -0.27
C THR A 255 -29.93 -13.74 -1.62
N PHE A 256 -28.94 -14.03 -2.46
CA PHE A 256 -29.16 -14.70 -3.75
C PHE A 256 -29.67 -16.14 -3.56
N SER A 257 -29.14 -16.86 -2.58
CA SER A 257 -29.59 -18.22 -2.25
C SER A 257 -31.03 -18.22 -1.74
N GLU A 258 -31.39 -17.26 -0.89
CA GLU A 258 -32.76 -17.07 -0.39
C GLU A 258 -33.73 -16.67 -1.52
N ALA A 259 -33.32 -15.75 -2.39
CA ALA A 259 -34.09 -15.34 -3.56
C ALA A 259 -34.37 -16.53 -4.49
N ASN A 260 -33.37 -17.36 -4.80
CA ASN A 260 -33.55 -18.56 -5.61
C ASN A 260 -34.53 -19.55 -4.97
N TYR A 261 -34.46 -19.75 -3.65
CA TYR A 261 -35.40 -20.59 -2.92
C TYR A 261 -36.85 -20.07 -3.03
N LEU A 262 -37.06 -18.77 -2.78
CA LEU A 262 -38.36 -18.11 -2.92
C LEU A 262 -38.91 -18.19 -4.35
N THR A 263 -38.06 -17.97 -5.36
CA THR A 263 -38.45 -18.11 -6.77
C THR A 263 -38.89 -19.55 -7.09
N SER A 264 -38.16 -20.55 -6.60
CA SER A 264 -38.54 -21.97 -6.79
C SER A 264 -39.89 -22.30 -6.15
N GLN A 265 -40.13 -21.84 -4.91
CA GLN A 265 -41.40 -22.03 -4.20
C GLN A 265 -42.56 -21.29 -4.89
N THR A 266 -42.31 -20.09 -5.39
CA THR A 266 -43.31 -19.34 -6.17
C THR A 266 -43.64 -20.07 -7.46
N GLY A 267 -42.63 -20.61 -8.15
CA GLY A 267 -42.82 -21.43 -9.36
C GLY A 267 -43.69 -22.66 -9.11
N SER A 268 -43.47 -23.39 -8.01
CA SER A 268 -44.31 -24.55 -7.65
C SER A 268 -45.74 -24.14 -7.30
N SER A 269 -45.91 -23.05 -6.53
CA SER A 269 -47.23 -22.53 -6.15
C SER A 269 -48.01 -22.02 -7.37
N LEU A 270 -47.32 -21.43 -8.34
CA LEU A 270 -47.92 -20.96 -9.59
C LEU A 270 -48.37 -22.14 -10.46
N LYS A 271 -47.60 -23.23 -10.49
CA LYS A 271 -47.99 -24.47 -11.17
C LYS A 271 -49.27 -25.06 -10.57
N GLU A 272 -49.33 -25.18 -9.24
CA GLU A 272 -50.53 -25.65 -8.51
C GLU A 272 -51.74 -24.74 -8.78
N ARG A 273 -51.56 -23.42 -8.71
CA ARG A 273 -52.64 -22.47 -9.05
C ARG A 273 -53.10 -22.60 -10.50
N SER A 274 -52.18 -22.85 -11.43
CA SER A 274 -52.53 -23.08 -12.83
C SER A 274 -53.34 -24.36 -13.02
N GLU A 275 -53.04 -25.42 -12.27
CA GLU A 275 -53.81 -26.68 -12.27
C GLU A 275 -55.22 -26.45 -11.71
N ASN A 276 -55.35 -25.76 -10.56
CA ASN A 276 -56.65 -25.41 -9.98
C ASN A 276 -57.49 -24.50 -10.89
N LEU A 277 -56.87 -23.54 -11.57
CA LEU A 277 -57.56 -22.68 -12.55
C LEU A 277 -58.07 -23.48 -13.75
N LYS A 278 -57.31 -24.50 -14.19
CA LYS A 278 -57.74 -25.39 -15.27
C LYS A 278 -58.97 -26.20 -14.84
N GLU A 279 -58.96 -26.78 -13.64
CA GLU A 279 -60.11 -27.50 -13.09
C GLU A 279 -61.33 -26.57 -12.90
N MET A 280 -61.12 -25.34 -12.42
CA MET A 280 -62.18 -24.35 -12.30
C MET A 280 -62.78 -23.98 -13.66
N ALA A 281 -61.97 -23.84 -14.70
CA ALA A 281 -62.45 -23.57 -16.06
C ALA A 281 -63.26 -24.75 -16.62
N GLU A 282 -62.85 -25.99 -16.34
CA GLU A 282 -63.61 -27.20 -16.71
C GLU A 282 -64.97 -27.24 -15.98
N ASN A 283 -64.99 -26.98 -14.67
CA ASN A 283 -66.22 -26.89 -13.90
C ASN A 283 -67.13 -25.75 -14.37
N LEU A 284 -66.58 -24.58 -14.70
CA LEU A 284 -67.35 -23.45 -15.23
C LEU A 284 -67.99 -23.78 -16.57
N ASN A 285 -67.29 -24.50 -17.46
CA ASN A 285 -67.87 -24.97 -18.71
C ASN A 285 -69.07 -25.89 -18.45
N GLN A 286 -68.94 -26.83 -17.51
CA GLN A 286 -70.04 -27.73 -17.13
C GLN A 286 -71.23 -26.97 -16.54
N VAL A 287 -70.98 -25.99 -15.66
CA VAL A 287 -72.03 -25.13 -15.10
C VAL A 287 -72.71 -24.31 -16.19
N SER A 288 -71.95 -23.77 -17.15
CA SER A 288 -72.49 -23.01 -18.27
C SER A 288 -73.37 -23.86 -19.19
N GLU A 289 -72.98 -25.11 -19.43
CA GLU A 289 -73.77 -26.07 -20.20
C GLU A 289 -75.08 -26.42 -19.49
N ALA A 290 -75.01 -26.72 -18.18
CA ALA A 290 -76.19 -26.97 -17.35
C ALA A 290 -77.15 -25.76 -17.32
N ALA A 291 -76.61 -24.55 -17.13
CA ALA A 291 -77.40 -23.32 -17.15
C ALA A 291 -78.06 -23.08 -18.51
N SER A 292 -77.37 -23.40 -19.61
CA SER A 292 -77.93 -23.31 -20.97
C SER A 292 -79.10 -24.29 -21.14
N GLN A 293 -78.97 -25.52 -20.61
CA GLN A 293 -80.04 -26.51 -20.64
C GLN A 293 -81.25 -26.09 -19.78
N ASP A 294 -81.01 -25.51 -18.61
CA ASP A 294 -82.07 -24.98 -17.76
C ASP A 294 -82.81 -23.81 -18.42
N LEU A 295 -82.09 -22.90 -19.08
CA LEU A 295 -82.70 -21.83 -19.87
C LEU A 295 -83.57 -22.38 -21.00
N GLU A 296 -83.14 -23.45 -21.67
CA GLU A 296 -83.95 -24.13 -22.68
C GLU A 296 -85.24 -24.71 -22.07
N ASN A 297 -85.14 -25.36 -20.91
CA ASN A 297 -86.28 -25.93 -20.19
C ASN A 297 -87.26 -24.83 -19.71
N ILE A 298 -86.75 -23.73 -19.18
CA ILE A 298 -87.56 -22.55 -18.79
C ILE A 298 -88.27 -21.98 -20.01
N SER A 299 -87.58 -21.84 -21.15
CA SER A 299 -88.18 -21.35 -22.39
C SER A 299 -89.34 -22.23 -22.86
N LYS A 300 -89.19 -23.56 -22.79
CA LYS A 300 -90.28 -24.52 -23.06
C LYS A 300 -91.46 -24.31 -22.09
N ALA A 301 -91.19 -24.23 -20.79
CA ALA A 301 -92.22 -24.00 -19.77
C ALA A 301 -92.96 -22.66 -19.97
N VAL A 302 -92.24 -21.60 -20.35
CA VAL A 302 -92.84 -20.28 -20.66
C VAL A 302 -93.74 -20.38 -21.91
N ASN A 303 -93.32 -21.10 -22.94
CA ASN A 303 -94.16 -21.33 -24.12
C ASN A 303 -95.43 -22.12 -23.79
N GLU A 304 -95.31 -23.20 -23.01
CA GLU A 304 -96.47 -23.97 -22.53
C GLU A 304 -97.41 -23.12 -21.67
N MET A 305 -96.86 -22.30 -20.76
CA MET A 305 -97.64 -21.38 -19.94
C MET A 305 -98.37 -20.33 -20.79
N ASN A 306 -97.73 -19.80 -21.84
CA ASN A 306 -98.36 -18.87 -22.76
C ASN A 306 -99.51 -19.53 -23.54
N SER A 307 -99.34 -20.78 -23.99
CA SER A 307 -100.41 -21.57 -24.60
C SER A 307 -101.58 -21.78 -23.63
N ALA A 308 -101.31 -22.16 -22.38
CA ALA A 308 -102.34 -22.32 -21.35
C ALA A 308 -103.06 -21.00 -21.03
N ALA A 309 -102.34 -19.87 -21.00
CA ALA A 309 -102.95 -18.55 -20.77
C ALA A 309 -103.91 -18.16 -21.92
N VAL A 310 -103.56 -18.47 -23.18
CA VAL A 310 -104.44 -18.27 -24.33
C VAL A 310 -105.70 -19.14 -24.24
N GLU A 311 -105.55 -20.39 -23.81
CA GLU A 311 -106.67 -21.31 -23.59
C GLU A 311 -107.60 -20.81 -22.47
N ILE A 312 -107.04 -20.42 -21.32
CA ILE A 312 -107.79 -19.82 -20.20
C ILE A 312 -108.53 -18.56 -20.65
N ALA A 313 -107.88 -17.67 -21.42
CA ALA A 313 -108.53 -16.46 -21.94
C ALA A 313 -109.72 -16.81 -22.86
N ARG A 314 -109.59 -17.85 -23.69
CA ARG A 314 -110.67 -18.36 -24.53
C ARG A 314 -111.83 -18.92 -23.70
N ASP A 315 -111.53 -19.68 -22.67
CA ASP A 315 -112.54 -20.25 -21.76
C ASP A 315 -113.27 -19.16 -20.99
N ILE A 316 -112.56 -18.16 -20.47
CA ILE A 316 -113.16 -16.98 -19.82
C ILE A 316 -114.10 -16.26 -20.79
N GLY A 317 -113.71 -16.10 -22.06
CA GLY A 317 -114.58 -15.56 -23.10
C GLY A 317 -115.87 -16.36 -23.28
N SER A 318 -115.78 -17.70 -23.31
CA SER A 318 -116.95 -18.59 -23.39
C SER A 318 -117.84 -18.49 -22.15
N VAL A 319 -117.26 -18.44 -20.95
CA VAL A 319 -117.99 -18.28 -19.68
C VAL A 319 -118.72 -16.94 -19.65
N ALA A 320 -118.07 -15.85 -20.05
CA ALA A 320 -118.68 -14.53 -20.13
C ALA A 320 -119.89 -14.52 -21.09
N GLN A 321 -119.78 -15.19 -22.25
CA GLN A 321 -120.88 -15.33 -23.19
C GLN A 321 -122.05 -16.13 -22.60
N LYS A 322 -121.78 -17.27 -21.95
CA LYS A 322 -122.82 -18.06 -21.25
C LYS A 322 -123.48 -17.26 -20.12
N ALA A 323 -122.72 -16.47 -19.38
CA ALA A 323 -123.25 -15.60 -18.33
C ALA A 323 -124.15 -14.50 -18.91
N SER A 324 -123.78 -13.93 -20.07
CA SER A 324 -124.62 -12.97 -20.79
C SER A 324 -125.94 -13.60 -21.26
N GLU A 325 -125.91 -14.81 -21.81
CA GLU A 325 -127.12 -15.57 -22.18
C GLU A 325 -128.00 -15.87 -20.95
N ALA A 326 -127.38 -16.22 -19.81
CA ALA A 326 -128.10 -16.47 -18.57
C ALA A 326 -128.78 -15.20 -18.03
N LEU A 327 -128.10 -14.05 -18.10
CA LEU A 327 -128.67 -12.74 -17.75
C LEU A 327 -129.87 -12.39 -18.63
N GLU A 328 -129.78 -12.63 -19.94
CA GLU A 328 -130.89 -12.42 -20.88
C GLU A 328 -132.11 -13.30 -20.53
N LYS A 329 -131.88 -14.60 -20.28
CA LYS A 329 -132.93 -15.52 -19.82
C LYS A 329 -133.54 -15.11 -18.47
N SER A 330 -132.72 -14.59 -17.55
CA SER A 330 -133.19 -14.10 -16.27
C SER A 330 -134.07 -12.85 -16.45
N ALA A 331 -133.66 -11.91 -17.31
CA ALA A 331 -134.47 -10.72 -17.63
C ALA A 331 -135.83 -11.12 -18.24
N HIS A 332 -135.83 -12.08 -19.15
CA HIS A 332 -137.07 -12.65 -19.70
C HIS A 332 -137.95 -13.28 -18.61
N SER A 333 -137.36 -14.01 -17.65
CA SER A 333 -138.12 -14.62 -16.55
C SER A 333 -138.75 -13.56 -15.64
N THR A 334 -138.03 -12.47 -15.33
CA THR A 334 -138.58 -11.32 -14.59
C THR A 334 -139.80 -10.72 -15.29
N GLN A 335 -139.77 -10.64 -16.62
CA GLN A 335 -140.88 -10.14 -17.42
C GLN A 335 -142.11 -11.05 -17.36
N ILE A 336 -141.92 -12.37 -17.35
CA ILE A 336 -143.01 -13.35 -17.12
C ILE A 336 -143.60 -13.18 -15.72
N ILE A 337 -142.77 -13.03 -14.68
CA ILE A 337 -143.24 -12.79 -13.31
C ILE A 337 -144.10 -11.52 -13.23
N HIS A 338 -143.69 -10.44 -13.92
CA HIS A 338 -144.48 -9.21 -13.97
C HIS A 338 -145.84 -9.42 -14.65
N GLN A 339 -145.89 -10.17 -15.76
CA GLN A 339 -147.15 -10.53 -16.42
C GLN A 339 -148.06 -11.41 -15.54
N LEU A 340 -147.48 -12.32 -14.76
CA LEU A 340 -148.23 -13.13 -13.80
C LEU A 340 -148.80 -12.29 -12.64
N GLY A 341 -148.06 -11.27 -12.20
CA GLY A 341 -148.53 -10.29 -11.21
C GLY A 341 -149.74 -9.50 -11.71
N GLU A 342 -149.72 -9.07 -12.97
CA GLU A 342 -150.88 -8.42 -13.63
C GLU A 342 -152.09 -9.37 -13.71
N ARG A 343 -151.87 -10.62 -14.16
CA ARG A 343 -152.91 -11.66 -14.20
C ARG A 343 -153.52 -11.96 -12.82
N SER A 344 -152.71 -11.92 -11.77
CA SER A 344 -153.18 -12.16 -10.40
C SER A 344 -154.09 -11.02 -9.89
N ARG A 345 -153.81 -9.76 -10.26
CA ARG A 345 -154.72 -8.63 -10.00
C ARG A 345 -156.03 -8.74 -10.78
N GLU A 346 -155.97 -9.24 -12.00
CA GLU A 346 -157.16 -9.55 -12.79
C GLU A 346 -158.08 -10.55 -12.04
N ILE A 347 -157.50 -11.58 -11.43
CA ILE A 347 -158.24 -12.56 -10.61
C ILE A 347 -158.79 -11.92 -9.33
N GLU A 348 -158.04 -11.02 -8.68
CA GLU A 348 -158.49 -10.28 -7.50
C GLU A 348 -159.73 -9.43 -7.80
N ASN A 349 -159.76 -8.76 -8.97
CA ASN A 349 -160.94 -8.04 -9.44
C ASN A 349 -162.14 -8.96 -9.69
N VAL A 350 -161.92 -10.15 -10.26
CA VAL A 350 -162.99 -11.14 -10.47
C VAL A 350 -163.56 -11.64 -9.13
N LEU A 351 -162.70 -11.88 -8.13
CA LEU A 351 -163.14 -12.25 -6.78
C LEU A 351 -164.01 -11.16 -6.14
N HIS A 352 -163.66 -9.88 -6.34
CA HIS A 352 -164.50 -8.76 -5.88
C HIS A 352 -165.89 -8.77 -6.54
N THR A 353 -165.97 -9.07 -7.83
CA THR A 353 -167.26 -9.18 -8.55
C THR A 353 -168.09 -10.36 -8.05
N ILE A 354 -167.46 -11.50 -7.73
CA ILE A 354 -168.16 -12.66 -7.15
C ILE A 354 -168.73 -12.32 -5.78
N GLN A 355 -168.00 -11.57 -4.95
CA GLN A 355 -168.49 -11.10 -3.65
C GLN A 355 -169.75 -10.23 -3.80
N GLU A 356 -169.76 -9.31 -4.77
CA GLU A 356 -170.94 -8.48 -5.08
C GLU A 356 -172.16 -9.31 -5.54
N ILE A 357 -171.95 -10.36 -6.35
CA ILE A 357 -173.01 -11.28 -6.76
C ILE A 357 -173.56 -12.07 -5.57
N THR A 358 -172.67 -12.47 -4.65
CA THR A 358 -173.04 -13.25 -3.47
C THR A 358 -173.92 -12.42 -2.53
N ASP A 359 -173.59 -11.13 -2.35
CA ASP A 359 -174.38 -10.20 -1.56
C ASP A 359 -175.77 -9.89 -2.19
N GLN A 360 -175.85 -9.78 -3.53
CA GLN A 360 -177.13 -9.65 -4.24
C GLN A 360 -178.00 -10.91 -4.15
N THR A 361 -177.39 -12.09 -4.20
CA THR A 361 -178.13 -13.36 -4.10
C THR A 361 -178.73 -13.53 -2.71
N ASN A 362 -178.01 -13.10 -1.66
CA ASN A 362 -178.49 -13.09 -0.28
C ASN A 362 -179.72 -12.16 -0.11
N LEU A 363 -179.73 -11.01 -0.77
CA LEU A 363 -180.86 -10.05 -0.73
C LEU A 363 -182.10 -10.54 -1.51
N LEU A 364 -181.91 -11.23 -2.63
CA LEU A 364 -183.00 -11.80 -3.43
C LEU A 364 -183.74 -12.93 -2.72
N ALA A 365 -183.00 -13.78 -1.98
CA ALA A 365 -183.59 -14.87 -1.21
C ALA A 365 -184.48 -14.36 -0.06
N LEU A 366 -184.14 -13.22 0.55
CA LEU A 366 -184.90 -12.66 1.66
C LEU A 366 -186.26 -12.08 1.21
N ASN A 367 -186.31 -11.41 0.05
CA ASN A 367 -187.56 -10.86 -0.49
C ASN A 367 -188.54 -11.95 -0.96
N ALA A 368 -188.05 -13.10 -1.43
CA ALA A 368 -188.90 -14.23 -1.83
C ALA A 368 -189.56 -14.97 -0.63
N THR A 369 -189.21 -14.62 0.60
CA THR A 369 -189.79 -15.25 1.81
C THR A 369 -190.87 -14.37 2.45
N ILE A 370 -191.03 -13.11 2.02
CA ILE A 370 -191.95 -12.13 2.64
C ILE A 370 -193.18 -11.81 1.75
N GLU A 371 -193.18 -12.19 0.47
CA GLU A 371 -194.28 -11.94 -0.50
C GLU A 371 -194.74 -13.25 -1.14
#